data_AF-A0A383DB72-F1
#
_entry.id   AF-A0A383DB72-F1
#
_cell.length_a   1.000
_cell.length_b   1.000
_cell.length_c   1.000
_cell.angle_alpha   90.00
_cell.angle_beta   90.00
_cell.angle_gamma   90.00
#
_symmetry.space_group_name_H-M   'P 1'
#
loop_
_entity.id
_entity.type
_entity.pdbx_description
1 polymer ?
#
loop_
_entity_poly.entity_id
_entity_poly.type
_entity_poly.pdbx_seq_one_letter_code
_entity_poly.pdbx_strand_id
1 'polypeptide(L)'
;MYYDVAEYTAHFGAVKIDYTPYQYFSGLSLGLLLAALGSLVLAVIFGLIVFGLRGPYFAIGTLGVAISAGELVGAWDYVGGGGGITMPTYPGDPDDRAMFFYALCFTSAIITFIFLKWLYSTRFQLALNAIRDDEEKAEAMGIHTNRYKTIAWSFAAFFLGISGGIFGNMTGFIEPLEVAFPTVTFGIFMVLMVLLGGKGTLWGPIIGAVLFHVIKEITWIYLLGWQWVALGALII
;
A
#
# COMPACT_ATOMS: atom_id res chain seq x y z
N MET A 1 -4.24 -31.66 -2.73
CA MET A 1 -4.81 -31.09 -3.97
C MET A 1 -4.30 -29.66 -4.06
N TYR A 2 -3.35 -29.40 -4.96
CA TYR A 2 -2.99 -28.05 -5.38
C TYR A 2 -3.81 -27.79 -6.64
N TYR A 3 -4.69 -26.79 -6.61
CA TYR A 3 -5.43 -26.37 -7.80
C TYR A 3 -4.47 -25.67 -8.76
N ASP A 4 -4.66 -25.86 -10.07
CA ASP A 4 -3.87 -25.17 -11.07
C ASP A 4 -4.18 -23.66 -11.00
N VAL A 5 -3.16 -22.81 -11.10
CA VAL A 5 -3.35 -21.35 -11.10
C VAL A 5 -4.21 -20.94 -12.29
N ALA A 6 -4.13 -21.70 -13.39
CA ALA A 6 -4.99 -21.55 -14.56
C ALA A 6 -6.46 -21.84 -14.25
N GLU A 7 -6.81 -22.79 -13.39
CA GLU A 7 -8.22 -23.00 -12.97
C GLU A 7 -8.71 -21.84 -12.09
N TYR A 8 -7.87 -21.33 -11.20
CA TYR A 8 -8.20 -20.20 -10.33
C TYR A 8 -8.40 -18.87 -11.11
N THR A 9 -7.67 -18.67 -12.21
CA THR A 9 -7.73 -17.44 -13.04
C THR A 9 -8.62 -17.55 -14.28
N ALA A 10 -8.83 -18.76 -14.82
CA ALA A 10 -9.71 -18.97 -15.98
C ALA A 10 -11.20 -18.94 -15.63
N HIS A 11 -11.58 -19.12 -14.36
CA HIS A 11 -12.97 -19.09 -13.94
C HIS A 11 -13.47 -17.66 -13.71
N PHE A 12 -13.64 -16.93 -14.82
CA PHE A 12 -14.52 -15.77 -14.89
C PHE A 12 -15.95 -16.18 -14.47
N GLY A 13 -16.23 -16.16 -13.16
CA GLY A 13 -17.57 -15.91 -12.62
C GLY A 13 -18.49 -17.08 -12.19
N ALA A 14 -18.06 -18.32 -11.94
CA ALA A 14 -19.07 -19.37 -11.66
C ALA A 14 -18.79 -20.48 -10.65
N VAL A 15 -17.59 -20.63 -10.07
CA VAL A 15 -17.36 -21.69 -9.06
C VAL A 15 -16.75 -21.11 -7.80
N LYS A 16 -17.55 -21.06 -6.72
CA LYS A 16 -17.05 -20.86 -5.36
C LYS A 16 -16.27 -22.12 -4.99
N ILE A 17 -14.95 -22.08 -5.12
CA ILE A 17 -14.11 -23.17 -4.63
C ILE A 17 -14.13 -23.06 -3.10
N ASP A 18 -14.83 -23.97 -2.44
CA ASP A 18 -14.84 -24.07 -0.99
C ASP A 18 -13.47 -24.58 -0.53
N TYR A 19 -12.63 -23.66 -0.08
CA TYR A 19 -11.33 -23.99 0.50
C TYR A 19 -11.53 -24.57 1.89
N THR A 20 -10.80 -25.63 2.21
CA THR A 20 -10.68 -26.05 3.61
C THR A 20 -10.05 -24.92 4.43
N PRO A 21 -10.39 -24.78 5.73
CA PRO A 21 -9.83 -23.72 6.57
C PRO A 21 -8.29 -23.66 6.53
N TYR A 22 -7.65 -24.83 6.50
CA TYR A 22 -6.19 -24.94 6.39
C TYR A 22 -5.64 -24.37 5.09
N GLN A 23 -6.29 -24.63 3.94
CA GLN A 23 -5.88 -24.09 2.64
C GLN A 23 -6.07 -22.57 2.58
N TYR A 24 -7.15 -22.04 3.17
CA TYR A 24 -7.38 -20.60 3.22
C TYR A 24 -6.28 -19.87 4.00
N PHE A 25 -5.98 -20.31 5.23
CA PHE A 25 -4.98 -19.62 6.06
C PHE A 25 -3.55 -19.80 5.55
N SER A 26 -3.21 -20.97 5.00
CA SER A 26 -1.90 -21.19 4.36
C SER A 26 -1.76 -20.37 3.08
N GLY A 27 -2.80 -20.31 2.26
CA GLY A 27 -2.83 -19.46 1.06
C GLY A 27 -2.72 -17.98 1.38
N LEU A 28 -3.47 -17.49 2.38
CA LEU A 28 -3.42 -16.10 2.81
C LEU A 28 -2.03 -15.72 3.35
N SER A 29 -1.45 -16.54 4.24
CA SER A 29 -0.13 -16.25 4.82
C SER A 29 0.99 -16.26 3.76
N LEU A 30 1.00 -17.25 2.86
CA LEU A 30 1.95 -17.29 1.75
C LEU A 30 1.72 -16.12 0.77
N GLY A 31 0.47 -15.80 0.46
CA GLY A 31 0.10 -14.68 -0.39
C GLY A 31 0.57 -13.34 0.17
N LEU A 32 0.40 -13.11 1.47
CA LEU A 32 0.88 -11.89 2.15
C LEU A 32 2.42 -11.80 2.13
N LEU A 33 3.13 -12.92 2.36
CA LEU A 33 4.59 -12.95 2.28
C LEU A 33 5.09 -12.68 0.85
N LEU A 34 4.47 -13.29 -0.15
CA LEU A 34 4.80 -13.07 -1.56
C LEU A 34 4.47 -11.65 -2.01
N ALA A 35 3.36 -11.07 -1.54
CA ALA A 35 3.01 -9.68 -1.80
C ALA A 35 4.07 -8.73 -1.22
N ALA A 36 4.51 -8.97 0.03
CA ALA A 36 5.52 -8.16 0.70
C ALA A 36 6.90 -8.24 0.03
N LEU A 37 7.34 -9.45 -0.34
CA LEU A 37 8.62 -9.67 -1.01
C LEU A 37 8.58 -9.19 -2.46
N GLY A 38 7.48 -9.43 -3.16
CA GLY A 38 7.27 -8.98 -4.54
C GLY A 38 7.28 -7.46 -4.64
N SER A 39 6.57 -6.77 -3.74
CA SER A 39 6.57 -5.30 -3.70
C SER A 39 7.95 -4.74 -3.34
N LEU A 40 8.69 -5.39 -2.44
CA LEU A 40 10.07 -5.01 -2.09
C LEU A 40 11.00 -5.14 -3.30
N VAL A 41 10.94 -6.24 -4.04
CA VAL A 41 11.78 -6.46 -5.24
C VAL A 41 11.46 -5.41 -6.30
N LEU A 42 10.17 -5.17 -6.57
CA LEU A 42 9.74 -4.14 -7.50
C LEU A 42 10.20 -2.75 -7.03
N ALA A 43 10.12 -2.44 -5.75
CA ALA A 43 10.62 -1.20 -5.16
C ALA A 43 12.12 -0.98 -5.39
N VAL A 44 12.94 -2.02 -5.26
CA VAL A 44 14.38 -1.92 -5.55
C VAL A 44 14.60 -1.65 -7.04
N ILE A 45 13.91 -2.37 -7.93
CA ILE A 45 14.03 -2.20 -9.38
C ILE A 45 13.63 -0.78 -9.80
N PHE A 46 12.45 -0.33 -9.37
CA PHE A 46 11.95 1.01 -9.69
C PHE A 46 12.76 2.09 -8.98
N GLY A 47 13.27 1.86 -7.77
CA GLY A 47 14.11 2.81 -7.05
C GLY A 47 15.34 3.23 -7.85
N LEU A 48 15.97 2.28 -8.56
CA LEU A 48 17.13 2.57 -9.41
C LEU A 48 16.81 3.53 -10.56
N ILE A 49 15.58 3.49 -11.09
CA ILE A 49 15.14 4.32 -12.20
C ILE A 49 14.63 5.67 -11.68
N VAL A 50 13.78 5.64 -10.66
CA VAL A 50 13.02 6.80 -10.18
C VAL A 50 13.91 7.76 -9.38
N PHE A 51 14.87 7.28 -8.59
CA PHE A 51 15.75 8.18 -7.82
C PHE A 51 16.78 8.95 -8.67
N GLY A 52 16.87 8.65 -9.97
CA GLY A 52 17.59 9.51 -10.92
C GLY A 52 16.85 10.81 -11.26
N LEU A 53 15.55 10.89 -10.98
CA LEU A 53 14.72 12.08 -11.21
C LEU A 53 14.83 13.06 -10.04
N ARG A 54 14.88 14.36 -10.33
CA ARG A 54 15.00 15.43 -9.33
C ARG A 54 13.82 16.39 -9.37
N GLY A 55 13.45 16.93 -8.21
CA GLY A 55 12.43 17.97 -8.09
C GLY A 55 11.04 17.51 -8.57
N PRO A 56 10.29 18.36 -9.31
CA PRO A 56 8.94 18.02 -9.77
C PRO A 56 8.88 16.76 -10.65
N TYR A 57 9.95 16.47 -11.39
CA TYR A 57 10.03 15.29 -12.26
C TYR A 57 9.93 13.98 -11.48
N PHE A 58 10.38 13.94 -10.23
CA PHE A 58 10.23 12.76 -9.38
C PHE A 58 8.75 12.42 -9.13
N ALA A 59 7.95 13.43 -8.78
CA ALA A 59 6.52 13.24 -8.51
C ALA A 59 5.78 12.79 -9.78
N ILE A 60 6.05 13.45 -10.92
CA ILE A 60 5.45 13.09 -12.22
C ILE A 60 5.85 11.66 -12.62
N GLY A 61 7.12 11.30 -12.42
CA GLY A 61 7.62 9.95 -12.72
C GLY A 61 6.95 8.87 -11.87
N THR A 62 6.83 9.08 -10.56
CA THR A 62 6.16 8.12 -9.66
C THR A 62 4.68 7.95 -9.97
N LEU A 63 4.01 9.03 -10.37
CA LEU A 63 2.60 8.99 -10.78
C LEU A 63 2.45 8.24 -12.11
N GLY A 64 3.33 8.48 -13.07
CA GLY A 64 3.36 7.74 -14.34
C GLY A 64 3.58 6.24 -14.14
N VAL A 65 4.48 5.86 -13.23
CA VAL A 65 4.70 4.45 -12.86
C VAL A 65 3.45 3.84 -12.24
N ALA A 66 2.76 4.55 -11.35
CA ALA A 66 1.54 4.05 -10.72
C ALA A 66 0.41 3.82 -11.74
N ILE A 67 0.18 4.78 -12.65
CA ILE A 67 -0.84 4.65 -13.71
C ILE A 67 -0.47 3.53 -14.68
N SER A 68 0.78 3.48 -15.12
CA SER A 68 1.26 2.44 -16.04
C SER A 68 1.13 1.04 -15.43
N ALA A 69 1.39 0.89 -14.13
CA ALA A 69 1.20 -0.38 -13.43
C ALA A 69 -0.27 -0.80 -13.41
N GLY A 70 -1.21 0.13 -13.20
CA GLY A 70 -2.64 -0.13 -13.28
C GLY A 70 -3.09 -0.64 -14.66
N GLU A 71 -2.66 0.04 -15.72
CA GLU A 71 -2.95 -0.35 -17.11
C GLU A 71 -2.33 -1.71 -17.48
N LEU A 72 -1.09 -1.96 -17.06
CA LEU A 72 -0.41 -3.23 -17.30
C LEU A 72 -1.13 -4.40 -16.62
N VAL A 73 -1.58 -4.23 -15.37
CA VAL A 73 -2.35 -5.26 -14.67
C VAL A 73 -3.74 -5.41 -15.28
N GLY A 74 -4.37 -4.32 -15.73
CA GLY A 74 -5.63 -4.35 -16.46
C GLY A 74 -5.56 -5.11 -17.79
N ALA A 75 -4.41 -5.07 -18.48
CA ALA A 75 -4.19 -5.83 -19.71
C ALA A 75 -3.72 -7.27 -19.48
N TRP A 76 -3.41 -7.67 -18.25
CA TRP A 76 -2.81 -8.96 -17.95
C TRP A 76 -3.87 -10.01 -17.56
N ASP A 77 -4.26 -10.84 -18.52
CA ASP A 77 -5.29 -11.88 -18.33
C ASP A 77 -4.98 -12.87 -17.20
N TYR A 78 -3.70 -13.18 -16.96
CA TYR A 78 -3.27 -14.07 -15.87
C TYR A 78 -3.60 -13.51 -14.48
N VAL A 79 -3.74 -12.19 -14.34
CA VAL A 79 -4.11 -11.55 -13.07
C VAL A 79 -5.60 -11.15 -13.09
N GLY A 80 -6.40 -11.78 -13.96
CA GLY A 80 -7.82 -11.53 -14.16
C GLY A 80 -8.14 -10.40 -15.14
N GLY A 81 -7.11 -9.70 -15.65
CA GLY A 81 -7.25 -8.55 -16.56
C GLY A 81 -8.23 -7.50 -16.01
N GLY A 82 -8.86 -6.73 -16.92
CA GLY A 82 -9.85 -5.72 -16.55
C GLY A 82 -11.10 -6.28 -15.85
N GLY A 83 -11.33 -7.60 -15.91
CA GLY A 83 -12.45 -8.28 -15.24
C GLY A 83 -12.20 -8.61 -13.76
N GLY A 84 -10.96 -8.47 -13.28
CA GLY A 84 -10.60 -8.70 -11.88
C GLY A 84 -10.62 -10.16 -11.42
N ILE A 85 -10.31 -10.36 -10.13
CA ILE A 85 -10.28 -11.69 -9.48
C ILE A 85 -11.16 -11.69 -8.24
N THR A 86 -12.00 -12.72 -8.09
CA THR A 86 -12.73 -12.99 -6.85
C THR A 86 -11.85 -13.70 -5.83
N MET A 87 -11.75 -13.15 -4.63
CA MET A 87 -10.95 -13.74 -3.56
C MET A 87 -11.68 -14.90 -2.88
N PRO A 88 -10.94 -15.89 -2.33
CA PRO A 88 -11.52 -16.98 -1.57
C PRO A 88 -12.40 -16.47 -0.42
N THR A 89 -13.54 -17.11 -0.19
CA THR A 89 -14.42 -16.76 0.93
C THR A 89 -13.81 -17.21 2.25
N TYR A 90 -13.89 -16.36 3.27
CA TYR A 90 -13.45 -16.69 4.63
C TYR A 90 -14.23 -17.91 5.16
N PRO A 91 -13.54 -18.94 5.71
CA PRO A 91 -14.14 -20.23 6.07
C PRO A 91 -14.89 -20.22 7.43
N GLY A 92 -15.55 -19.13 7.81
CA GLY A 92 -16.25 -18.98 9.09
C GLY A 92 -17.36 -17.94 9.04
N ASP A 93 -17.93 -17.59 10.19
CA ASP A 93 -19.04 -16.64 10.27
C ASP A 93 -18.64 -15.23 9.79
N PRO A 94 -19.59 -14.46 9.22
CA PRO A 94 -19.31 -13.10 8.74
C PRO A 94 -18.76 -12.14 9.82
N ASP A 95 -19.20 -12.30 11.07
CA ASP A 95 -18.73 -11.48 12.19
C ASP A 95 -17.27 -11.81 12.55
N ASP A 96 -16.91 -13.10 12.53
CA ASP A 96 -15.53 -13.55 12.74
C ASP A 96 -14.61 -13.05 11.63
N ARG A 97 -15.12 -12.97 10.38
CA ARG A 97 -14.37 -12.41 9.26
C ARG A 97 -13.98 -10.96 9.51
N ALA A 98 -14.94 -10.13 9.94
CA ALA A 98 -14.70 -8.71 10.21
C ALA A 98 -13.68 -8.53 11.35
N MET A 99 -13.84 -9.29 12.43
CA MET A 99 -12.91 -9.24 13.56
C MET A 99 -11.51 -9.74 13.17
N PHE A 100 -11.41 -10.79 12.35
CA PHE A 100 -10.15 -11.33 11.85
C PHE A 100 -9.37 -10.29 11.03
N PHE A 101 -9.98 -9.68 10.02
CA PHE A 101 -9.31 -8.67 9.19
C PHE A 101 -8.97 -7.41 9.99
N TYR A 102 -9.83 -7.00 10.93
CA TYR A 102 -9.53 -5.90 11.85
C TYR A 102 -8.29 -6.20 12.69
N ALA A 103 -8.23 -7.38 13.33
CA ALA A 103 -7.08 -7.80 14.13
C ALA A 103 -5.81 -7.91 13.27
N LEU A 104 -5.92 -8.38 12.03
CA LEU A 104 -4.79 -8.51 11.10
C LEU A 104 -4.26 -7.13 10.65
N CYS A 105 -5.13 -6.18 10.31
CA CYS A 105 -4.74 -4.80 10.03
C CYS A 105 -4.11 -4.12 11.25
N PHE A 106 -4.68 -4.33 12.44
CA PHE A 106 -4.17 -3.71 13.66
C PHE A 106 -2.81 -4.28 14.06
N THR A 107 -2.63 -5.59 13.98
CA THR A 107 -1.34 -6.24 14.26
C THR A 107 -0.27 -5.83 13.23
N SER A 108 -0.61 -5.77 11.95
CA SER A 108 0.34 -5.30 10.92
C SER A 108 0.74 -3.84 11.13
N ALA A 109 -0.18 -2.97 11.54
CA ALA A 109 0.11 -1.58 11.90
C ALA A 109 1.05 -1.49 13.11
N ILE A 110 0.81 -2.28 14.17
CA ILE A 110 1.69 -2.33 15.36
C ILE A 110 3.10 -2.80 14.97
N ILE A 111 3.20 -3.88 14.20
CA ILE A 111 4.49 -4.42 13.75
C ILE A 111 5.25 -3.38 12.93
N THR A 112 4.56 -2.71 12.01
CA THR A 112 5.14 -1.63 11.20
C THR A 112 5.63 -0.48 12.08
N PHE A 113 4.83 -0.06 13.07
CA PHE A 113 5.21 1.01 13.98
C PHE A 113 6.43 0.65 14.85
N ILE A 114 6.46 -0.55 15.42
CA ILE A 114 7.59 -1.03 16.22
C ILE A 114 8.84 -1.11 15.37
N PHE A 115 8.74 -1.64 14.14
CA PHE A 115 9.85 -1.72 13.21
C PHE A 115 10.39 -0.34 12.85
N LEU A 116 9.52 0.62 12.51
CA LEU A 116 9.94 1.98 12.20
C LEU A 116 10.55 2.67 13.43
N LYS A 117 9.99 2.47 14.62
CA LYS A 117 10.57 3.01 15.86
C LYS A 117 11.98 2.47 16.11
N TRP A 118 12.20 1.18 15.86
CA TRP A 118 13.54 0.58 15.93
C TRP A 118 14.46 1.11 14.82
N LEU A 119 14.00 1.17 13.57
CA LEU A 119 14.81 1.64 12.45
C LEU A 119 15.26 3.10 12.66
N TYR A 120 14.36 3.96 13.14
CA TYR A 120 14.66 5.35 13.43
C TYR A 120 15.52 5.56 14.69
N SER A 121 15.65 4.58 15.60
CA SER A 121 16.61 4.70 16.70
C SER A 121 18.05 4.45 16.26
N THR A 122 18.25 3.94 15.04
CA THR A 122 19.58 3.68 14.48
C THR A 122 20.15 4.90 13.74
N ARG A 123 21.41 4.79 13.28
CA ARG A 123 22.07 5.79 12.41
C ARG A 123 21.32 6.06 11.10
N PHE A 124 20.36 5.20 10.73
CA PHE A 124 19.50 5.40 9.57
C PHE A 124 18.70 6.71 9.65
N GLN A 125 18.23 7.09 10.84
CA GLN A 125 17.53 8.36 11.01
C GLN A 125 18.42 9.57 10.70
N LEU A 126 19.67 9.54 11.16
CA LEU A 126 20.62 10.64 10.93
C LEU A 126 20.92 10.79 9.43
N ALA A 127 21.08 9.68 8.71
CA ALA A 127 21.28 9.69 7.26
C ALA A 127 20.06 10.24 6.52
N LEU A 128 18.84 9.81 6.88
CA LEU A 128 17.61 10.33 6.28
C LEU A 128 17.39 11.81 6.59
N ASN A 129 17.70 12.27 7.79
CA ASN A 129 17.61 13.68 8.15
C ASN A 129 18.59 14.52 7.34
N ALA A 130 19.84 14.06 7.17
CA ALA A 130 20.81 14.75 6.33
C ALA A 130 20.35 14.86 4.87
N ILE A 131 19.80 13.76 4.31
CA ILE A 131 19.23 13.75 2.95
C ILE A 131 18.05 14.71 2.83
N ARG A 132 17.19 14.78 3.87
CA ARG A 132 16.02 15.66 3.90
C ARG A 132 16.41 17.14 3.92
N ASP A 133 17.47 17.48 4.64
CA ASP A 133 17.89 18.87 4.81
C ASP A 133 18.59 19.39 3.54
N ASP A 134 19.54 18.63 2.98
CA ASP A 134 20.17 18.94 1.70
C ASP A 134 20.83 17.69 1.11
N GLU A 135 20.22 17.14 0.06
CA GLU A 135 20.68 15.89 -0.57
C GLU A 135 22.09 16.04 -1.18
N GLU A 136 22.40 17.17 -1.82
CA GLU A 136 23.68 17.39 -2.48
C GLU A 136 24.80 17.52 -1.44
N LYS A 137 24.54 18.20 -0.32
CA LYS A 137 25.49 18.26 0.79
C LYS A 137 25.67 16.90 1.46
N ALA A 138 24.60 16.13 1.65
CA ALA A 138 24.70 14.79 2.23
C ALA A 138 25.58 13.87 1.36
N GLU A 139 25.44 13.96 0.03
CA GLU A 139 26.26 13.22 -0.92
C GLU A 139 27.73 13.68 -0.89
N ALA A 140 27.98 14.99 -0.83
CA ALA A 140 29.32 15.56 -0.68
C ALA A 140 30.02 15.15 0.63
N MET A 141 29.24 14.88 1.69
CA MET A 141 29.72 14.38 2.98
C MET A 141 29.94 12.85 2.99
N GLY A 142 29.80 12.17 1.85
CA GLY A 142 30.07 10.73 1.69
C GLY A 142 28.88 9.82 2.00
N ILE A 143 27.67 10.36 2.17
CA ILE A 143 26.46 9.55 2.33
C ILE A 143 25.97 9.12 0.95
N HIS A 144 25.89 7.82 0.71
CA HIS A 144 25.30 7.28 -0.52
C HIS A 144 23.77 7.45 -0.52
N THR A 145 23.28 8.65 -0.83
CA THR A 145 21.87 9.05 -0.73
C THR A 145 20.93 8.09 -1.47
N ASN A 146 21.31 7.65 -2.67
CA ASN A 146 20.53 6.72 -3.47
C ASN A 146 20.29 5.36 -2.76
N ARG A 147 21.32 4.84 -2.06
CA ARG A 147 21.19 3.58 -1.29
C ARG A 147 20.21 3.73 -0.13
N TYR A 148 20.33 4.82 0.64
CA TYR A 148 19.44 5.08 1.77
C TYR A 148 17.99 5.30 1.31
N LYS A 149 17.77 6.04 0.21
CA LYS A 149 16.44 6.22 -0.39
C LYS A 149 15.84 4.90 -0.87
N THR A 150 16.63 4.07 -1.55
CA THR A 150 16.18 2.73 -2.01
C THR A 150 15.82 1.82 -0.86
N ILE A 151 16.61 1.78 0.22
CA ILE A 151 16.31 0.98 1.41
C ILE A 151 15.01 1.48 2.08
N ALA A 152 14.85 2.79 2.25
CA ALA A 152 13.64 3.37 2.83
C ALA A 152 12.39 3.03 2.00
N TRP A 153 12.47 3.17 0.68
CA TRP A 153 11.39 2.85 -0.25
C TRP A 153 11.07 1.35 -0.26
N SER A 154 12.09 0.50 -0.14
CA SER A 154 11.93 -0.97 -0.06
C SER A 154 11.16 -1.39 1.19
N PHE A 155 11.48 -0.82 2.35
CA PHE A 155 10.72 -1.09 3.58
C PHE A 155 9.30 -0.55 3.50
N ALA A 156 9.10 0.65 2.93
CA ALA A 156 7.76 1.20 2.71
C ALA A 156 6.91 0.27 1.82
N ALA A 157 7.48 -0.20 0.70
CA ALA A 157 6.82 -1.11 -0.22
C ALA A 157 6.53 -2.47 0.41
N PHE A 158 7.43 -3.00 1.25
CA PHE A 158 7.21 -4.25 1.97
C PHE A 158 5.95 -4.20 2.85
N PHE A 159 5.83 -3.18 3.71
CA PHE A 159 4.66 -3.03 4.58
C PHE A 159 3.39 -2.65 3.81
N LEU A 160 3.50 -1.83 2.76
CA LEU A 160 2.37 -1.54 1.87
C LEU A 160 1.91 -2.76 1.10
N GLY A 161 2.81 -3.67 0.71
CA GLY A 161 2.47 -4.93 0.04
C GLY A 161 1.64 -5.84 0.95
N ILE A 162 2.00 -5.94 2.23
CA ILE A 162 1.19 -6.63 3.24
C ILE A 162 -0.19 -5.97 3.35
N SER A 163 -0.23 -4.64 3.54
CA SER A 163 -1.48 -3.88 3.67
C SER A 163 -2.41 -4.07 2.46
N GLY A 164 -1.86 -3.99 1.25
CA GLY A 164 -2.60 -4.21 0.01
C GLY A 164 -3.14 -5.62 -0.13
N GLY A 165 -2.34 -6.64 0.24
CA GLY A 165 -2.79 -8.04 0.26
C GLY A 165 -3.95 -8.27 1.23
N ILE A 166 -3.90 -7.65 2.41
CA ILE A 166 -5.00 -7.72 3.39
C ILE A 166 -6.24 -7.02 2.85
N PHE A 167 -6.07 -5.80 2.33
CA PHE A 167 -7.17 -5.00 1.76
C PHE A 167 -7.87 -5.72 0.61
N GLY A 168 -7.12 -6.32 -0.31
CA GLY A 168 -7.68 -7.08 -1.42
C GLY A 168 -8.52 -8.28 -0.97
N ASN A 169 -8.04 -9.03 0.03
CA ASN A 169 -8.80 -10.14 0.61
C ASN A 169 -10.03 -9.68 1.41
N MET A 170 -9.95 -8.54 2.07
CA MET A 170 -11.07 -7.94 2.83
C MET A 170 -12.20 -7.48 1.90
N THR A 171 -11.86 -6.87 0.75
CA THR A 171 -12.83 -6.41 -0.25
C THR A 171 -13.52 -7.59 -0.95
N GLY A 172 -12.86 -8.74 -1.06
CA GLY A 172 -13.42 -9.98 -1.61
C GLY A 172 -13.43 -10.06 -3.15
N PHE A 173 -13.19 -8.94 -3.81
CA PHE A 173 -13.02 -8.84 -5.27
C PHE A 173 -11.98 -7.78 -5.57
N ILE A 174 -11.02 -8.10 -6.45
CA ILE A 174 -9.95 -7.18 -6.84
C ILE A 174 -10.11 -6.84 -8.32
N GLU A 175 -10.52 -5.60 -8.56
CA GLU A 175 -10.43 -4.97 -9.87
C GLU A 175 -9.13 -4.15 -9.98
N PRO A 176 -8.37 -4.25 -11.10
CA PRO A 176 -7.09 -3.56 -11.23
C PRO A 176 -7.14 -2.04 -11.03
N LEU A 177 -8.12 -1.36 -11.64
CA LEU A 177 -8.14 0.12 -11.67
C LEU A 177 -8.67 0.73 -10.37
N GLU A 178 -9.72 0.16 -9.79
CA GLU A 178 -10.37 0.72 -8.60
C GLU A 178 -9.85 0.14 -7.27
N VAL A 179 -9.49 -1.14 -7.24
CA VAL A 179 -9.08 -1.81 -5.98
C VAL A 179 -7.56 -1.91 -5.87
N ALA A 180 -6.87 -2.32 -6.93
CA ALA A 180 -5.43 -2.52 -6.87
C ALA A 180 -4.62 -1.21 -7.04
N PHE A 181 -5.04 -0.32 -7.94
CA PHE A 181 -4.32 0.93 -8.24
C PHE A 181 -5.18 2.21 -8.18
N PRO A 182 -5.95 2.48 -7.09
CA PRO A 182 -6.71 3.72 -6.96
C PRO A 182 -5.79 4.90 -6.68
N THR A 183 -5.29 5.50 -7.76
CA THR A 183 -4.26 6.55 -7.75
C THR A 183 -4.72 7.78 -6.97
N VAL A 184 -6.00 8.16 -7.05
CA VAL A 184 -6.56 9.31 -6.32
C VAL A 184 -6.65 9.02 -4.82
N THR A 185 -7.24 7.88 -4.45
CA THR A 185 -7.54 7.54 -3.05
C THR A 185 -6.28 7.21 -2.26
N PHE A 186 -5.44 6.30 -2.75
CA PHE A 186 -4.23 5.91 -2.02
C PHE A 186 -3.07 6.86 -2.32
N GLY A 187 -2.94 7.41 -3.53
CA GLY A 187 -1.85 8.34 -3.84
C GLY A 187 -1.96 9.66 -3.09
N ILE A 188 -3.10 10.35 -3.20
CA ILE A 188 -3.25 11.70 -2.65
C ILE A 188 -3.57 11.65 -1.16
N PHE A 189 -4.54 10.84 -0.72
CA PHE A 189 -4.96 10.88 0.68
C PHE A 189 -3.87 10.42 1.64
N MET A 190 -3.04 9.43 1.27
CA MET A 190 -1.93 9.02 2.14
C MET A 190 -0.93 10.17 2.36
N VAL A 191 -0.65 10.96 1.32
CA VAL A 191 0.20 12.16 1.44
C VAL A 191 -0.46 13.20 2.37
N LEU A 192 -1.76 13.43 2.22
CA LEU A 192 -2.50 14.36 3.08
C LEU A 192 -2.50 13.94 4.54
N MET A 193 -2.71 12.66 4.83
CA MET A 193 -2.65 12.11 6.19
C MET A 193 -1.30 12.41 6.84
N VAL A 194 -0.20 12.27 6.10
CA VAL A 194 1.15 12.59 6.60
C VAL A 194 1.34 14.09 6.78
N LEU A 195 0.85 14.93 5.86
CA LEU A 195 0.97 16.38 5.94
C LEU A 195 0.17 16.98 7.11
N LEU A 196 -1.08 16.54 7.28
CA LEU A 196 -1.95 16.95 8.40
C LEU A 196 -1.35 16.58 9.76
N GLY A 197 -0.82 15.36 9.87
CA GLY A 197 -0.21 14.87 11.09
C GLY A 197 1.20 15.41 11.37
N GLY A 198 1.88 15.88 10.33
CA GLY A 198 3.24 16.41 10.39
C GLY A 198 4.32 15.39 10.01
N LYS A 199 5.12 15.73 8.99
CA LYS A 199 6.23 14.91 8.44
C LYS A 199 7.47 14.75 9.34
N GLY A 200 7.46 15.31 10.54
CA GLY A 200 8.64 15.41 11.43
C GLY A 200 8.75 14.31 12.49
N THR A 201 7.67 13.56 12.75
CA THR A 201 7.62 12.57 13.82
C THR A 201 6.98 11.26 13.35
N LEU A 202 7.27 10.15 14.03
CA LEU A 202 6.64 8.85 13.77
C LEU A 202 5.13 8.84 14.12
N TRP A 203 4.72 9.64 15.10
CA TRP A 203 3.32 9.72 15.54
C TRP A 203 2.45 10.60 14.63
N GLY A 204 3.07 11.54 13.91
CA GLY A 204 2.38 12.46 13.01
C GLY A 204 1.46 11.73 12.03
N PRO A 205 2.00 10.85 11.15
CA PRO A 205 1.20 10.09 10.19
C PRO A 205 0.03 9.31 10.81
N ILE A 206 0.19 8.78 12.03
CA ILE A 206 -0.88 8.04 12.73
C ILE A 206 -2.02 8.99 13.11
N ILE A 207 -1.69 10.10 13.77
CA ILE A 207 -2.69 11.10 14.18
C ILE A 207 -3.38 11.68 12.95
N GLY A 208 -2.61 12.00 11.91
CA GLY A 208 -3.15 12.54 10.66
C GLY A 208 -4.03 11.55 9.91
N ALA A 209 -3.70 10.25 9.91
CA ALA A 209 -4.55 9.21 9.33
C ALA A 209 -5.90 9.08 10.07
N VAL A 210 -5.87 9.07 11.41
CA VAL A 210 -7.10 9.01 12.23
C VAL A 210 -7.95 10.26 12.00
N LEU A 211 -7.35 11.45 12.08
CA LEU A 211 -8.05 12.72 11.90
C LEU A 211 -8.67 12.82 10.50
N PHE A 212 -7.88 12.54 9.46
CA PHE A 212 -8.36 12.60 8.08
C PHE A 212 -9.50 11.61 7.85
N HIS A 213 -9.39 10.39 8.39
CA HIS A 213 -10.43 9.38 8.21
C HIS A 213 -11.74 9.78 8.92
N VAL A 214 -11.67 10.35 10.12
CA VAL A 214 -12.85 10.89 10.82
C VAL A 214 -13.50 12.01 10.01
N ILE A 215 -12.71 12.95 9.50
CA ILE A 215 -13.22 14.06 8.67
C ILE A 215 -13.87 13.53 7.40
N LYS A 216 -13.20 12.58 6.73
CA LYS A 216 -13.74 11.90 5.54
C LYS A 216 -15.09 11.26 5.85
N GLU A 217 -15.18 10.48 6.91
CA GLU A 217 -16.43 9.77 7.26
C GLU A 217 -17.57 10.73 7.59
N ILE A 218 -17.31 11.76 8.40
CA ILE A 218 -18.29 12.81 8.72
C ILE A 218 -18.77 13.51 7.44
N THR A 219 -17.85 13.86 6.55
CA THR A 219 -18.19 14.49 5.27
C THR A 219 -19.06 13.58 4.41
N TRP A 220 -18.78 12.28 4.40
CA TRP A 220 -19.58 11.30 3.67
C TRP A 220 -20.99 11.14 4.22
N ILE A 221 -21.15 11.22 5.54
CA ILE A 221 -22.45 11.10 6.22
C ILE A 221 -23.30 12.37 6.05
N TYR A 222 -22.70 13.56 6.22
CA TYR A 222 -23.46 14.83 6.32
C TYR A 222 -23.45 15.69 5.05
N LEU A 223 -22.47 15.54 4.16
CA LEU A 223 -22.29 16.38 2.97
C LEU A 223 -22.30 15.57 1.67
N LEU A 224 -23.36 14.77 1.47
CA LEU A 224 -23.53 14.00 0.24
C LEU A 224 -23.48 14.91 -1.01
N GLY A 225 -22.60 14.56 -1.96
CA GLY A 225 -22.38 15.30 -3.21
C GLY A 225 -21.37 16.45 -3.12
N TRP A 226 -21.06 16.92 -1.91
CA TRP A 226 -20.06 17.99 -1.68
C TRP A 226 -18.75 17.43 -1.07
N GLN A 227 -18.61 16.10 -0.99
CA GLN A 227 -17.49 15.47 -0.30
C GLN A 227 -16.13 15.86 -0.86
N TRP A 228 -16.00 15.84 -2.19
CA TRP A 228 -14.75 16.18 -2.86
C TRP A 228 -14.39 17.66 -2.73
N VAL A 229 -15.39 18.55 -2.63
CA VAL A 229 -15.17 19.97 -2.41
C VAL A 229 -14.70 20.22 -0.98
N ALA A 230 -15.32 19.58 0.00
CA ALA A 230 -14.92 19.67 1.41
C ALA A 230 -13.52 19.11 1.64
N LEU A 231 -13.19 17.95 1.04
CA LEU A 231 -11.83 17.42 1.08
C LEU A 231 -10.84 18.31 0.33
N GLY A 232 -11.23 18.90 -0.82
CA GLY A 232 -10.39 19.85 -1.56
C GLY A 232 -10.08 21.11 -0.76
N ALA A 233 -11.06 21.66 -0.05
CA ALA A 233 -10.90 22.83 0.82
C ALA A 233 -9.99 22.56 2.02
N LEU A 234 -9.83 21.30 2.43
CA LEU A 234 -8.89 20.92 3.49
C LEU A 234 -7.44 20.90 3.00
N ILE A 235 -7.23 20.75 1.69
CA ILE A 235 -5.90 20.65 1.06
C ILE A 235 -5.30 22.03 0.77
N ILE A 236 -6.16 23.00 0.44
CA ILE A 236 -5.81 24.38 0.06
C ILE A 236 -5.59 25.22 1.33
#